data_AF-A0A2A7MEN1-F1
#
_entry.id   AF-A0A2A7MEN1-F1
#
_cell.length_a   1.000
_cell.length_b   1.000
_cell.length_c   1.000
_cell.angle_alpha   90.00
_cell.angle_beta   90.00
_cell.angle_gamma   90.00
#
_symmetry.space_group_name_H-M   'P 1'
#
loop_
_entity.id
_entity.type
_entity.pdbx_description
1 polymer ?
#
loop_
_entity_poly.entity_id
_entity_poly.type
_entity_poly.pdbx_seq_one_letter_code
_entity_poly.pdbx_strand_id
1 'polypeptide(L)'
;MIPVARNNDFNTSYDEEEYNNNDNENDEGTEESIPGLDEFDTRLLNIQASALLVIILGYVLEYISTLQAIEVIKIRQNNDESEFEPDPDIALLLGSQLEVIAQAVLVQVSKIQYRNTPLHFRTGNLNAARSANFEILLGDIVEMIAYLITLFGVRKIYAINHNGPVYGV
;
A
#
# COMPACT_ATOMS: atom_id res chain seq x y z
N MET A 1 -40.89 -28.04 -3.33
CA MET A 1 -40.24 -28.61 -4.54
C MET A 1 -39.50 -27.46 -5.20
N ILE A 2 -38.18 -27.39 -5.27
CA ILE A 2 -37.11 -28.39 -5.39
C ILE A 2 -36.01 -28.09 -4.32
N PRO A 3 -35.36 -29.09 -3.70
CA PRO A 3 -34.36 -28.89 -2.64
C PRO A 3 -32.94 -28.69 -3.20
N VAL A 4 -32.08 -27.97 -2.48
CA VAL A 4 -30.62 -27.99 -2.71
C VAL A 4 -29.96 -28.52 -1.44
N ALA A 5 -29.28 -29.65 -1.58
CA ALA A 5 -28.69 -30.44 -0.52
C ALA A 5 -27.49 -29.72 0.12
N ARG A 6 -27.51 -29.66 1.46
CA ARG A 6 -26.28 -29.72 2.26
C ARG A 6 -25.78 -31.16 2.23
N ASN A 7 -24.48 -31.31 2.06
CA ASN A 7 -23.58 -32.26 2.72
C ASN A 7 -22.40 -32.52 1.78
N ASN A 8 -21.20 -32.25 2.26
CA ASN A 8 -20.05 -33.10 2.00
C ASN A 8 -19.27 -33.09 3.31
N ASP A 9 -19.71 -33.98 4.19
CA ASP A 9 -19.03 -34.36 5.40
C ASP A 9 -17.66 -34.95 5.01
N PHE A 10 -16.58 -34.30 5.41
CA PHE A 10 -15.25 -34.91 5.40
C PHE A 10 -15.22 -35.99 6.49
N ASN A 11 -15.60 -37.20 6.11
CA ASN A 11 -15.38 -38.41 6.88
C ASN A 11 -13.99 -38.95 6.53
N THR A 12 -13.04 -38.85 7.44
CA THR A 12 -11.83 -39.68 7.42
C THR A 12 -11.73 -40.43 8.73
N SER A 13 -12.14 -41.70 8.67
CA SER A 13 -11.82 -42.73 9.65
C SER A 13 -10.31 -42.76 9.87
N TYR A 14 -9.86 -42.58 11.11
CA TYR A 14 -8.49 -42.88 11.49
C TYR A 14 -8.40 -44.37 11.77
N ASP A 15 -7.98 -45.15 10.78
CA ASP A 15 -7.48 -46.49 11.02
C ASP A 15 -5.99 -46.35 11.41
N GLU A 16 -5.69 -46.66 12.67
CA GLU A 16 -4.33 -46.74 13.20
C GLU A 16 -3.64 -47.97 12.59
N GLU A 17 -2.76 -47.75 11.60
CA GLU A 17 -1.78 -48.76 11.19
C GLU A 17 -0.39 -48.35 11.68
N GLU A 18 0.19 -49.19 12.55
CA GLU A 18 1.59 -49.13 12.98
C GLU A 18 2.52 -49.17 11.76
N TYR A 19 3.26 -48.09 11.52
CA TYR A 19 4.37 -48.10 10.57
C TYR A 19 5.70 -48.22 11.30
N ASN A 20 6.33 -49.37 11.08
CA ASN A 20 7.71 -49.67 11.41
C ASN A 20 8.67 -48.58 10.90
N ASN A 21 9.55 -48.13 11.80
CA ASN A 21 10.73 -47.35 11.46
C ASN A 21 11.62 -48.16 10.50
N ASN A 22 11.79 -47.66 9.28
CA ASN A 22 12.97 -47.94 8.47
C ASN A 22 13.38 -46.64 7.79
N ASP A 23 14.61 -46.25 8.08
CA ASP A 23 15.31 -45.10 7.53
C ASP A 23 15.24 -45.07 6.01
N ASN A 24 14.83 -43.93 5.46
CA ASN A 24 15.27 -43.49 4.13
C ASN A 24 15.48 -41.99 4.18
N GLU A 25 16.74 -41.61 4.41
CA GLU A 25 17.29 -40.33 4.01
C GLU A 25 17.08 -40.16 2.48
N ASN A 26 16.83 -38.91 2.07
CA ASN A 26 16.68 -38.42 0.69
C ASN A 26 15.24 -38.45 0.13
N ASP A 27 14.39 -37.57 0.67
CA ASP A 27 13.37 -36.90 -0.14
C ASP A 27 13.58 -35.39 0.01
N GLU A 28 14.53 -34.85 -0.74
CA GLU A 28 14.50 -33.44 -1.12
C GLU A 28 13.27 -33.27 -2.03
N GLY A 29 12.11 -33.21 -1.40
CA GLY A 29 10.83 -33.01 -2.06
C GLY A 29 10.95 -31.78 -2.93
N THR A 30 10.96 -32.00 -4.24
CA THR A 30 10.86 -30.95 -5.23
C THR A 30 9.66 -30.09 -4.86
N GLU A 31 9.89 -28.80 -4.61
CA GLU A 31 8.82 -27.83 -4.41
C GLU A 31 7.95 -27.88 -5.67
N GLU A 32 6.78 -28.55 -5.61
CA GLU A 32 5.79 -28.43 -6.67
C GLU A 32 5.28 -26.98 -6.64
N SER A 33 5.95 -26.12 -7.40
CA SER A 33 5.53 -24.74 -7.65
C SER A 33 4.12 -24.76 -8.23
N ILE A 34 3.19 -24.01 -7.64
CA ILE A 34 1.84 -23.85 -8.20
C ILE A 34 1.98 -23.13 -9.55
N PRO A 35 1.59 -23.74 -10.69
CA PRO A 35 1.79 -23.13 -12.00
C PRO A 35 1.14 -21.74 -12.09
N GLY A 36 1.93 -20.72 -12.46
CA GLY A 36 1.46 -19.34 -12.63
C GLY A 36 1.46 -18.48 -11.35
N LEU A 37 1.85 -19.03 -10.20
CA LEU A 37 1.96 -18.26 -8.95
C LEU A 37 3.08 -17.21 -9.02
N ASP A 38 4.25 -17.59 -9.54
CA ASP A 38 5.40 -16.68 -9.69
C ASP A 38 5.12 -15.51 -10.66
N GLU A 39 4.39 -15.78 -11.74
CA GLU A 39 3.96 -14.74 -12.69
C GLU A 39 2.98 -13.78 -12.02
N PHE A 40 2.03 -14.31 -11.24
CA PHE A 40 1.10 -13.51 -10.47
C PHE A 40 1.82 -12.62 -9.45
N ASP A 41 2.76 -13.17 -8.70
CA ASP A 41 3.54 -12.44 -7.69
C ASP A 41 4.40 -11.34 -8.33
N THR A 42 5.04 -11.65 -9.45
CA THR A 42 5.82 -10.67 -10.22
C THR A 42 4.95 -9.52 -10.71
N ARG A 43 3.73 -9.81 -11.19
CA ARG A 43 2.78 -8.78 -11.59
C ARG A 43 2.34 -7.92 -10.41
N LEU A 44 2.10 -8.54 -9.26
CA LEU A 44 1.70 -7.85 -8.04
C LEU A 44 2.83 -6.92 -7.54
N LEU A 45 4.06 -7.39 -7.58
CA LEU A 45 5.26 -6.61 -7.24
C LEU A 45 5.45 -5.41 -8.18
N ASN A 46 5.24 -5.58 -9.49
CA ASN A 46 5.32 -4.49 -10.45
C ASN A 46 4.25 -3.41 -10.20
N ILE A 47 3.05 -3.81 -9.80
CA ILE A 47 1.99 -2.87 -9.40
C ILE A 47 2.40 -2.11 -8.14
N GLN A 48 2.95 -2.81 -7.14
CA GLN A 48 3.46 -2.21 -5.90
C GLN A 48 4.57 -1.18 -6.19
N ALA A 49 5.56 -1.54 -7.02
CA ALA A 49 6.64 -0.66 -7.42
C ALA A 49 6.14 0.58 -8.17
N SER A 50 5.16 0.41 -9.06
CA SER A 50 4.55 1.52 -9.79
C SER A 50 3.81 2.47 -8.86
N ALA A 51 3.09 1.97 -7.86
CA ALA A 51 2.43 2.79 -6.85
C ALA A 51 3.44 3.58 -6.01
N LEU A 52 4.55 2.95 -5.58
CA LEU A 52 5.62 3.62 -4.86
C LEU A 52 6.26 4.76 -5.68
N LEU A 53 6.42 4.60 -7.00
CA LEU A 53 6.89 5.68 -7.87
C LEU A 53 5.90 6.86 -7.89
N VAL A 54 4.60 6.60 -7.86
CA VAL A 54 3.58 7.67 -7.79
C VAL A 54 3.62 8.39 -6.45
N ILE A 55 3.87 7.69 -5.33
CA ILE A 55 4.10 8.33 -4.02
C ILE A 55 5.34 9.24 -4.07
N ILE A 56 6.44 8.77 -4.65
CA ILE A 56 7.66 9.59 -4.81
C ILE A 56 7.37 10.85 -5.62
N LEU A 57 6.58 10.75 -6.69
CA LEU A 57 6.13 11.93 -7.45
C LEU A 57 5.28 12.88 -6.59
N GLY A 58 4.44 12.34 -5.71
CA GLY A 58 3.70 13.11 -4.70
C GLY A 58 4.64 13.97 -3.85
N TYR A 59 5.62 13.34 -3.20
CA TYR A 59 6.61 14.03 -2.38
C TYR A 59 7.44 15.09 -3.15
N VAL A 60 7.76 14.83 -4.43
CA VAL A 60 8.44 15.83 -5.28
C VAL A 60 7.57 17.08 -5.48
N LEU A 61 6.26 16.92 -5.66
CA LEU A 61 5.33 18.05 -5.78
C LEU A 61 5.20 18.83 -4.47
N GLU A 62 5.16 18.15 -3.33
CA GLU A 62 5.15 18.81 -2.02
C GLU A 62 6.46 19.59 -1.76
N TYR A 63 7.59 19.06 -2.21
CA TYR A 63 8.86 19.77 -2.17
C TYR A 63 8.84 21.02 -3.06
N ILE A 64 8.29 20.93 -4.28
CA ILE A 64 8.11 22.09 -5.16
C ILE A 64 7.20 23.15 -4.51
N SER A 65 6.09 22.75 -3.91
CA SER A 65 5.22 23.64 -3.13
C SER A 65 6.00 24.38 -2.05
N THR A 66 6.88 23.68 -1.33
CA THR A 66 7.70 24.30 -0.28
C THR A 66 8.64 25.37 -0.86
N LEU A 67 9.27 25.11 -2.00
CA LEU A 67 10.11 26.09 -2.67
C LEU A 67 9.31 27.32 -3.13
N GLN A 68 8.13 27.11 -3.71
CA GLN A 68 7.22 28.18 -4.12
C GLN A 68 6.76 29.02 -2.91
N ALA A 69 6.42 28.39 -1.79
CA ALA A 69 6.02 29.10 -0.57
C ALA A 69 7.16 29.99 -0.02
N ILE A 70 8.40 29.52 -0.07
CA ILE A 70 9.57 30.32 0.32
C ILE A 70 9.73 31.54 -0.60
N GLU A 71 9.50 31.38 -1.90
CA GLU A 71 9.56 32.48 -2.88
C GLU A 71 8.48 33.53 -2.62
N VAL A 72 7.23 33.11 -2.38
CA VAL A 72 6.13 33.99 -1.98
C VAL A 72 6.49 34.84 -0.75
N ILE A 73 7.08 34.22 0.27
CA ILE A 73 7.51 34.93 1.49
C ILE A 73 8.57 35.99 1.15
N LYS A 74 9.55 35.67 0.30
CA LYS A 74 10.61 36.62 -0.09
C LYS A 74 10.07 37.81 -0.88
N ILE A 75 9.20 37.57 -1.86
CA ILE A 75 8.56 38.62 -2.67
C ILE A 75 7.83 39.60 -1.75
N ARG A 76 6.99 39.07 -0.85
CA ARG A 76 6.20 39.86 0.10
C ARG A 76 7.08 40.60 1.11
N GLN A 77 8.19 40.00 1.56
CA GLN A 77 9.13 40.65 2.47
C GLN A 77 9.86 41.83 1.82
N ASN A 78 10.17 41.73 0.52
CA ASN A 78 10.86 42.77 -0.23
C ASN A 78 9.91 43.86 -0.76
N ASN A 79 8.59 43.70 -0.61
CA ASN A 79 7.55 44.53 -1.24
C ASN A 79 7.74 44.65 -2.76
N ASP A 80 8.22 43.59 -3.42
CA ASP A 80 8.40 43.59 -4.87
C ASP A 80 7.09 43.22 -5.57
N GLU A 81 6.19 44.21 -5.69
CA GLU A 81 4.88 44.04 -6.34
C GLU A 81 4.98 43.75 -7.85
N SER A 82 6.17 43.81 -8.44
CA SER A 82 6.41 43.53 -9.86
C SER A 82 6.81 42.08 -10.15
N GLU A 83 7.20 41.33 -9.11
CA GLU A 83 7.63 39.95 -9.22
C GLU A 83 6.43 38.99 -9.26
N PHE A 84 6.52 37.94 -10.08
CA PHE A 84 5.44 36.94 -10.20
C PHE A 84 5.37 36.11 -8.92
N GLU A 85 4.22 36.12 -8.25
CA GLU A 85 3.97 35.29 -7.07
C GLU A 85 3.47 33.89 -7.48
N PRO A 86 4.25 32.80 -7.24
CA PRO A 86 3.79 31.45 -7.54
C PRO A 86 2.73 30.99 -6.54
N ASP A 87 1.88 30.03 -6.94
CA ASP A 87 0.86 29.44 -6.07
C ASP A 87 1.33 28.06 -5.55
N PRO A 88 1.84 27.98 -4.30
CA PRO A 88 2.33 26.73 -3.73
C PRO A 88 1.22 25.69 -3.52
N ASP A 89 -0.02 26.13 -3.30
CA ASP A 89 -1.10 25.26 -2.87
C ASP A 89 -1.55 24.30 -4.00
N ILE A 90 -1.36 24.70 -5.26
CA ILE A 90 -1.64 23.84 -6.42
C ILE A 90 -0.75 22.60 -6.41
N ALA A 91 0.56 22.79 -6.23
CA ALA A 91 1.51 21.68 -6.23
C ALA A 91 1.26 20.75 -5.04
N LEU A 92 1.00 21.32 -3.85
CA LEU A 92 0.66 20.57 -2.64
C LEU A 92 -0.62 19.73 -2.81
N LEU A 93 -1.66 20.32 -3.42
CA LEU A 93 -2.92 19.63 -3.67
C LEU A 93 -2.74 18.46 -4.65
N LEU A 94 -1.96 18.65 -5.71
CA LEU A 94 -1.68 17.58 -6.66
C LEU A 94 -0.85 16.45 -6.01
N GLY A 95 0.17 16.80 -5.22
CA GLY A 95 1.02 15.83 -4.51
C GLY A 95 0.20 14.92 -3.58
N SER A 96 -0.54 15.54 -2.66
CA SER A 96 -1.39 14.82 -1.70
C SER A 96 -2.49 13.97 -2.36
N GLN A 97 -3.01 14.36 -3.54
CA GLN A 97 -3.95 13.53 -4.30
C GLN A 97 -3.31 12.27 -4.88
N LEU A 98 -2.09 12.40 -5.43
CA LEU A 98 -1.34 11.26 -5.97
C LEU A 98 -1.01 10.24 -4.88
N GLU A 99 -0.61 10.71 -3.69
CA GLU A 99 -0.30 9.86 -2.54
C GLU A 99 -1.51 9.04 -2.11
N VAL A 100 -2.69 9.65 -1.97
CA VAL A 100 -3.93 8.91 -1.62
C VAL A 100 -4.27 7.86 -2.67
N ILE A 101 -4.16 8.20 -3.96
CA ILE A 101 -4.47 7.26 -5.06
C ILE A 101 -3.49 6.08 -5.03
N ALA A 102 -2.19 6.36 -4.91
CA ALA A 102 -1.16 5.33 -4.91
C ALA A 102 -1.24 4.44 -3.66
N GLN A 103 -1.46 5.03 -2.49
CA GLN A 103 -1.64 4.28 -1.26
C GLN A 103 -2.86 3.36 -1.32
N ALA A 104 -3.91 3.74 -2.06
CA ALA A 104 -5.10 2.89 -2.21
C ALA A 104 -4.76 1.63 -3.00
N VAL A 105 -3.85 1.74 -3.97
CA VAL A 105 -3.32 0.58 -4.70
C VAL A 105 -2.47 -0.29 -3.76
N LEU A 106 -1.59 0.30 -2.95
CA LEU A 106 -0.75 -0.45 -2.00
C LEU A 106 -1.58 -1.26 -0.99
N VAL A 107 -2.61 -0.65 -0.39
CA VAL A 107 -3.54 -1.35 0.52
C VAL A 107 -4.14 -2.58 -0.15
N GLN A 108 -4.55 -2.48 -1.42
CA GLN A 108 -5.12 -3.61 -2.14
C GLN A 108 -4.08 -4.69 -2.45
N VAL A 109 -2.87 -4.28 -2.83
CA VAL A 109 -1.75 -5.21 -3.05
C VAL A 109 -1.44 -5.99 -1.78
N SER A 110 -1.26 -5.31 -0.64
CA SER A 110 -0.95 -5.94 0.64
C SER A 110 -2.08 -6.83 1.15
N LYS A 111 -3.33 -6.46 0.87
CA LYS A 111 -4.48 -7.32 1.15
C LYS A 111 -4.44 -8.62 0.35
N ILE A 112 -4.06 -8.53 -0.93
CA ILE A 112 -3.90 -9.72 -1.80
C ILE A 112 -2.74 -10.59 -1.29
N GLN A 113 -1.59 -10.00 -0.97
CA GLN A 113 -0.42 -10.73 -0.42
C GLN A 113 -0.77 -11.45 0.89
N TYR A 114 -1.45 -10.77 1.81
CA TYR A 114 -1.92 -11.37 3.06
C TYR A 114 -2.87 -12.55 2.82
N ARG A 115 -3.83 -12.39 1.90
CA ARG A 115 -4.78 -13.48 1.58
C ARG A 115 -4.09 -14.68 0.94
N ASN A 116 -3.11 -14.43 0.08
CA ASN A 116 -2.43 -15.47 -0.69
C ASN A 116 -1.27 -16.13 0.08
N THR A 117 -0.88 -15.61 1.26
CA THR A 117 0.23 -16.16 2.06
C THR A 117 0.21 -17.69 2.23
N PRO A 118 -0.92 -18.37 2.46
CA PRO A 118 -0.98 -19.83 2.56
C PRO A 118 -0.52 -20.59 1.30
N LEU A 119 -0.50 -19.94 0.14
CA LEU A 119 -0.07 -20.54 -1.12
C LEU A 119 1.46 -20.65 -1.24
N HIS A 120 2.21 -19.90 -0.42
CA HIS A 120 3.67 -19.76 -0.55
C HIS A 120 4.47 -20.43 0.58
N PHE A 121 3.81 -20.94 1.63
CA PHE A 121 4.50 -21.44 2.82
C PHE A 121 3.94 -22.79 3.30
N ARG A 122 4.84 -23.76 3.58
CA ARG A 122 4.52 -24.95 4.38
C ARG A 122 4.09 -24.54 5.78
N THR A 123 3.29 -25.40 6.43
CA THR A 123 2.61 -25.17 7.72
C THR A 123 3.51 -24.62 8.84
N GLY A 124 4.81 -24.96 8.86
CA GLY A 124 5.76 -24.46 9.87
C GLY A 124 6.14 -22.98 9.72
N ASN A 125 6.26 -22.47 8.50
CA ASN A 125 6.66 -21.07 8.22
C ASN A 125 5.45 -20.14 7.98
N LEU A 126 4.27 -20.73 7.79
CA LEU A 126 3.04 -20.01 7.46
C LEU A 126 2.66 -18.96 8.51
N ASN A 127 2.79 -19.27 9.80
CA ASN A 127 2.37 -18.34 10.86
C ASN A 127 3.21 -17.06 10.87
N ALA A 128 4.55 -17.19 10.75
CA ALA A 128 5.45 -16.06 10.71
C ALA A 128 5.23 -15.19 9.46
N ALA A 129 5.15 -15.82 8.29
CA ALA A 129 4.89 -15.11 7.04
C ALA A 129 3.53 -14.40 7.03
N ARG A 130 2.50 -15.05 7.59
CA ARG A 130 1.16 -14.47 7.69
C ARG A 130 1.12 -13.30 8.66
N SER A 131 1.88 -13.35 9.75
CA SER A 131 2.03 -12.20 10.65
C SER A 131 2.70 -11.03 9.94
N ALA A 132 3.80 -11.27 9.23
CA ALA A 132 4.52 -10.23 8.49
C ALA A 132 3.63 -9.55 7.43
N ASN A 133 2.91 -10.33 6.62
CA ASN A 133 1.99 -9.76 5.62
C ASN A 133 0.79 -9.04 6.25
N PHE A 134 0.36 -9.45 7.45
CA PHE A 134 -0.66 -8.71 8.20
C PHE A 134 -0.15 -7.36 8.68
N GLU A 135 1.07 -7.30 9.20
CA GLU A 135 1.70 -6.07 9.66
C GLU A 135 1.91 -5.08 8.51
N ILE A 136 2.32 -5.56 7.33
CA ILE A 136 2.41 -4.72 6.11
C ILE A 136 1.04 -4.15 5.76
N LEU A 137 0.00 -4.98 5.70
CA LEU A 137 -1.36 -4.51 5.41
C LEU A 137 -1.86 -3.49 6.44
N LEU A 138 -1.58 -3.71 7.72
CA LEU A 138 -1.95 -2.78 8.79
C LEU A 138 -1.22 -1.44 8.62
N GLY A 139 0.07 -1.48 8.31
CA GLY A 139 0.87 -0.29 8.00
C GLY A 139 0.27 0.50 6.84
N ASP A 140 -0.04 -0.16 5.72
CA ASP A 140 -0.61 0.49 4.55
C ASP A 140 -1.96 1.16 4.84
N ILE A 141 -2.79 0.55 5.69
CA ILE A 141 -4.08 1.11 6.11
C ILE A 141 -3.87 2.35 6.99
N VAL A 142 -2.93 2.31 7.93
CA VAL A 142 -2.62 3.46 8.78
C VAL A 142 -2.06 4.62 7.95
N GLU A 143 -1.18 4.32 7.00
CA GLU A 143 -0.62 5.32 6.09
C GLU A 143 -1.67 5.90 5.14
N MET A 144 -2.62 5.09 4.66
CA MET A 144 -3.80 5.57 3.93
C MET A 144 -4.60 6.60 4.75
N ILE A 145 -4.84 6.32 6.03
CA ILE A 145 -5.54 7.26 6.91
C ILE A 145 -4.75 8.56 7.04
N ALA A 146 -3.42 8.48 7.19
CA ALA A 146 -2.55 9.65 7.26
C ALA A 146 -2.64 10.50 6.00
N TYR A 147 -2.51 9.91 4.81
CA TYR A 147 -2.61 10.65 3.54
C TYR A 147 -4.00 11.25 3.31
N LEU A 148 -5.07 10.57 3.72
CA LEU A 148 -6.41 11.14 3.68
C LEU A 148 -6.52 12.39 4.56
N ILE A 149 -6.00 12.35 5.78
CA ILE A 149 -5.96 13.51 6.69
C ILE A 149 -5.16 14.65 6.06
N THR A 150 -3.98 14.36 5.48
CA THR A 150 -3.17 15.34 4.75
C THR A 150 -3.97 15.99 3.63
N LEU A 151 -4.59 15.20 2.74
CA LEU A 151 -5.41 15.72 1.65
C LEU A 151 -6.58 16.57 2.14
N PHE A 152 -7.24 16.19 3.24
CA PHE A 152 -8.30 17.02 3.84
C PHE A 152 -7.76 18.38 4.32
N GLY A 153 -6.58 18.40 4.94
CA GLY A 153 -5.90 19.62 5.37
C GLY A 153 -5.53 20.51 4.18
N VAL A 154 -4.85 19.93 3.19
CA VAL A 154 -4.42 20.64 1.98
C VAL A 154 -5.60 21.23 1.20
N ARG A 155 -6.70 20.48 1.04
CA ARG A 155 -7.92 21.00 0.39
C ARG A 155 -8.49 22.22 1.11
N LYS A 156 -8.39 22.27 2.44
CA LYS A 156 -8.83 23.46 3.20
C LYS A 156 -7.90 24.64 2.95
N ILE A 157 -6.58 24.41 2.93
CA ILE A 157 -5.59 25.46 2.63
C ILE A 157 -5.85 26.03 1.24
N TYR A 158 -5.93 25.17 0.22
CA TYR A 158 -6.20 25.56 -1.17
C TYR A 158 -7.54 26.32 -1.34
N ALA A 159 -8.53 26.03 -0.49
CA ALA A 159 -9.83 26.72 -0.52
C ALA A 159 -9.83 28.09 0.21
N ILE A 160 -8.78 28.41 0.97
CA ILE A 160 -8.62 29.73 1.60
C ILE A 160 -8.26 30.72 0.51
N ASN A 161 -9.01 31.82 0.44
CA ASN A 161 -8.89 32.85 -0.57
C ASN A 161 -7.51 33.55 -0.50
N HIS A 162 -6.72 33.52 -1.59
CA HIS A 162 -5.37 34.09 -1.71
C HIS A 162 -5.25 35.61 -1.46
N ASN A 163 -6.37 36.32 -1.26
CA ASN A 163 -6.39 37.74 -0.88
C ASN A 163 -6.35 37.99 0.65
N GLY A 164 -6.27 36.93 1.46
CA GLY A 164 -6.08 37.03 2.91
C GLY A 164 -4.60 37.09 3.32
N PRO A 165 -4.27 37.67 4.49
CA PRO A 165 -2.90 37.62 5.00
C PRO A 165 -2.44 36.16 5.14
N VAL A 166 -1.24 35.85 4.65
CA VAL A 166 -0.61 34.53 4.83
C VAL A 166 -0.27 34.38 6.30
N TYR A 167 -1.00 33.50 6.99
CA TYR A 167 -0.57 32.96 8.26
C TYR A 167 0.33 31.78 7.94
N GLY A 168 1.65 31.99 8.08
CA GLY A 168 2.60 30.88 8.06
C GLY A 168 2.20 29.84 9.10
N VAL A 169 2.32 28.57 8.73
CA VAL A 169 2.46 27.47 9.70
C VAL A 169 3.80 27.57 10.39
#